data_AF-A0A2J8X4Q3-F1
#
_entry.id   AF-A0A2J8X4Q3-F1
#
_cell.length_a   1.000
_cell.length_b   1.000
_cell.length_c   1.000
_cell.angle_alpha   90.00
_cell.angle_beta   90.00
_cell.angle_gamma   90.00
#
_symmetry.space_group_name_H-M   'P 1'
#
loop_
_entity.id
_entity.type
_entity.pdbx_description
1 polymer ?
#
loop_
_entity_poly.entity_id
_entity_poly.type
_entity_poly.pdbx_seq_one_letter_code
_entity_poly.pdbx_strand_id
1 'polypeptide(L)'
;MSKSAVKISLDLLSNPLCEQDQDLLNMVMALDTAVKRMDAFNQEKVNQIQKTVIEPLKKFGSVFPSLNMAVKRREQALQDYRRLQAKVEKYEEKEKTGPVLAKLHQAREELRPVREDFEAKNRQLLEEMPRFYGSRLDYFQPSFESLIRAQVVYYSEMHKIFGDLSHQLDQPGHSDEQRERENEAKLSELRALSIVADD
;
A
#
# COMPACT_ATOMS: atom_id res chain seq x y z
N MET A 1 -7.52 9.19 9.97
CA MET A 1 -8.59 10.17 10.28
C MET A 1 -8.24 11.55 9.75
N SER A 2 -9.24 12.39 9.48
CA SER A 2 -8.95 13.78 9.10
C SER A 2 -8.37 14.51 10.30
N LYS A 3 -7.20 15.15 10.13
CA LYS A 3 -6.58 16.05 11.13
C LYS A 3 -7.58 17.09 11.64
N SER A 4 -8.60 17.41 10.84
CA SER A 4 -9.68 18.33 11.19
C SER A 4 -10.53 17.83 12.37
N ALA A 5 -10.84 16.53 12.49
CA ALA A 5 -11.67 16.04 13.58
C ALA A 5 -10.96 16.14 14.94
N VAL A 6 -9.67 15.81 14.96
CA VAL A 6 -8.80 16.00 16.15
C VAL A 6 -8.72 17.48 16.51
N LYS A 7 -8.51 18.35 15.50
CA LYS A 7 -8.43 19.78 15.72
C LYS A 7 -9.73 20.36 16.29
N ILE A 8 -10.89 19.98 15.76
CA ILE A 8 -12.21 20.44 16.27
C ILE A 8 -12.37 20.07 17.75
N SER A 9 -12.06 18.83 18.12
CA SER A 9 -12.11 18.37 19.51
C SER A 9 -11.22 19.22 20.43
N LEU A 10 -9.98 19.44 20.03
CA LEU A 10 -9.02 20.26 20.79
C LEU A 10 -9.46 21.71 20.91
N ASP A 11 -9.91 22.33 19.82
CA ASP A 11 -10.37 23.71 19.79
C ASP A 11 -11.58 23.89 20.73
N LEU A 12 -12.52 22.94 20.75
CA LEU A 12 -13.67 22.94 21.66
C LEU A 12 -13.27 22.77 23.13
N LEU A 13 -12.34 21.84 23.44
CA LEU A 13 -11.83 21.65 24.80
C LEU A 13 -11.05 22.86 25.32
N SER A 14 -10.40 23.62 24.43
CA SER A 14 -9.68 24.85 24.82
C SER A 14 -10.57 26.08 24.95
N ASN A 15 -11.86 25.98 24.64
CA ASN A 15 -12.79 27.10 24.68
C ASN A 15 -13.32 27.29 26.12
N PRO A 16 -13.15 28.47 26.75
CA PRO A 16 -13.67 28.74 28.09
C PRO A 16 -15.18 28.55 28.22
N LEU A 17 -15.95 28.70 27.15
CA LEU A 17 -17.40 28.44 27.14
C LEU A 17 -17.72 26.95 27.32
N CYS A 18 -16.83 26.06 26.90
CA CYS A 18 -16.95 24.63 27.13
C CYS A 18 -16.72 24.30 28.60
N GLU A 19 -15.77 24.95 29.26
CA GLU A 19 -15.49 24.76 30.69
C GLU A 19 -16.65 25.22 31.60
N GLN A 20 -17.45 26.17 31.14
CA GLN A 20 -18.57 26.75 31.90
C GLN A 20 -19.84 25.90 31.85
N ASP A 21 -19.96 24.98 30.88
CA ASP A 21 -21.11 24.11 30.69
C ASP A 21 -20.68 22.65 30.85
N GLN A 22 -21.06 22.04 31.97
CA GLN A 22 -20.64 20.70 32.33
C GLN A 22 -21.16 19.64 31.34
N ASP A 23 -22.35 19.83 30.77
CA ASP A 23 -22.94 18.88 29.83
C ASP A 23 -22.22 18.96 28.48
N LEU A 24 -21.95 20.19 28.01
CA LEU A 24 -21.11 20.42 26.83
C LEU A 24 -19.71 19.84 27.00
N LEU A 25 -19.06 20.08 28.15
CA LEU A 25 -17.74 19.53 28.45
C LEU A 25 -17.74 17.99 28.37
N ASN A 26 -18.73 17.34 28.99
CA ASN A 26 -18.86 15.88 28.95
C ASN A 26 -19.03 15.35 27.52
N MET A 27 -19.86 16.01 26.69
CA MET A 27 -20.06 15.64 25.28
C MET A 27 -18.77 15.79 24.47
N VAL A 28 -18.06 16.90 24.63
CA VAL A 28 -16.80 17.16 23.91
C VAL A 28 -15.70 16.19 24.36
N MET A 29 -15.61 15.86 25.66
CA MET A 29 -14.67 14.86 26.18
C MET A 29 -14.96 13.44 25.64
N ALA A 30 -16.24 13.07 25.51
CA ALA A 30 -16.64 11.80 24.90
C ALA A 30 -16.22 11.74 23.42
N LEU A 31 -16.45 12.82 22.67
CA LEU A 31 -15.99 12.95 21.28
C LEU A 31 -14.47 12.85 21.17
N ASP A 32 -13.73 13.56 22.02
CA ASP A 32 -12.26 13.52 22.05
C ASP A 32 -11.72 12.10 22.26
N THR A 33 -12.30 11.40 23.22
CA THR A 33 -11.94 10.01 23.55
C THR A 33 -12.22 9.08 22.36
N ALA A 34 -13.39 9.21 21.73
CA ALA A 34 -13.74 8.42 20.54
C ALA A 34 -12.77 8.69 19.38
N VAL A 35 -12.43 9.95 19.12
CA VAL A 35 -11.50 10.35 18.07
C VAL A 35 -10.09 9.81 18.32
N LYS A 36 -9.59 9.88 19.56
CA LYS A 36 -8.28 9.32 19.94
C LYS A 36 -8.22 7.81 19.81
N ARG A 37 -9.26 7.09 20.27
CA ARG A 37 -9.37 5.62 20.10
C ARG A 37 -9.34 5.25 18.62
N MET A 38 -10.09 5.97 17.81
CA MET A 38 -10.12 5.75 16.37
C MET A 38 -8.77 6.00 15.68
N ASP A 39 -8.03 7.05 16.07
CA ASP A 39 -6.70 7.29 15.51
C ASP A 39 -5.74 6.15 15.85
N ALA A 40 -5.78 5.63 17.08
CA ALA A 40 -4.98 4.48 17.49
C ALA A 40 -5.29 3.23 16.62
N PHE A 41 -6.57 2.90 16.39
CA PHE A 41 -6.94 1.80 15.50
C PHE A 41 -6.52 2.05 14.04
N ASN A 42 -6.55 3.30 13.59
CA ASN A 42 -6.09 3.64 12.24
C ASN A 42 -4.58 3.46 12.11
N GLN A 43 -3.80 3.85 13.12
CA GLN A 43 -2.35 3.63 13.16
C GLN A 43 -2.02 2.13 13.17
N GLU A 44 -2.73 1.33 13.97
CA GLU A 44 -2.56 -0.12 14.00
C GLU A 44 -2.87 -0.76 12.64
N LYS A 45 -3.98 -0.37 11.99
CA LYS A 45 -4.30 -0.81 10.62
C LYS A 45 -3.18 -0.46 9.64
N VAL A 46 -2.65 0.77 9.68
CA VAL A 46 -1.56 1.19 8.79
C VAL A 46 -0.31 0.35 9.03
N ASN A 47 0.06 0.09 10.28
CA ASN A 47 1.19 -0.76 10.64
C ASN A 47 1.02 -2.20 10.16
N GLN A 48 -0.19 -2.75 10.29
CA GLN A 48 -0.51 -4.09 9.80
C GLN A 48 -0.42 -4.17 8.28
N ILE A 49 -0.99 -3.21 7.54
CA ILE A 49 -0.90 -3.14 6.07
C ILE A 49 0.56 -3.02 5.63
N GLN A 50 1.37 -2.22 6.32
CA GLN A 50 2.77 -2.07 6.01
C GLN A 50 3.51 -3.42 6.07
N LYS A 51 3.30 -4.18 7.15
CA LYS A 51 3.97 -5.48 7.38
C LYS A 51 3.42 -6.62 6.52
N THR A 52 2.11 -6.64 6.28
CA THR A 52 1.42 -7.78 5.66
C THR A 52 1.18 -7.62 4.17
N VAL A 53 1.29 -6.39 3.64
CA VAL A 53 1.03 -6.08 2.23
C VAL A 53 2.24 -5.42 1.60
N ILE A 54 2.68 -4.28 2.14
CA ILE A 54 3.71 -3.46 1.49
C ILE A 54 5.06 -4.16 1.49
N GLU A 55 5.50 -4.69 2.64
CA GLU A 55 6.79 -5.37 2.76
C GLU A 55 6.88 -6.64 1.90
N PRO A 56 5.91 -7.58 1.91
CA PRO A 56 5.95 -8.76 1.05
C PRO A 56 5.98 -8.41 -0.44
N LEU A 57 5.14 -7.47 -0.89
CA LEU A 57 5.10 -7.08 -2.30
C LEU A 57 6.38 -6.34 -2.72
N LYS A 58 6.99 -5.55 -1.83
CA LYS A 58 8.30 -4.94 -2.07
C LYS A 58 9.40 -5.99 -2.17
N LYS A 59 9.37 -7.03 -1.32
CA LYS A 59 10.32 -8.16 -1.40
C LYS A 59 10.16 -8.90 -2.72
N PHE A 60 8.95 -9.23 -3.14
CA PHE A 60 8.69 -9.85 -4.45
C PHE A 60 9.19 -8.97 -5.61
N GLY A 61 8.88 -7.68 -5.57
CA GLY A 61 9.35 -6.68 -6.54
C GLY A 61 10.88 -6.57 -6.62
N SER A 62 11.60 -6.78 -5.52
CA SER A 62 13.07 -6.67 -5.47
C SER A 62 13.82 -7.74 -6.26
N VAL A 63 13.14 -8.83 -6.66
CA VAL A 63 13.73 -9.93 -7.44
C VAL A 63 13.80 -9.60 -8.94
N PHE A 64 12.93 -8.72 -9.45
CA PHE A 64 12.89 -8.40 -10.88
C PHE A 64 14.21 -7.88 -11.47
N PRO A 65 14.96 -6.99 -10.80
CA PRO A 65 16.25 -6.54 -11.32
C PRO A 65 17.25 -7.67 -11.56
N SER A 66 17.34 -8.65 -10.66
CA SER A 66 18.27 -9.78 -10.82
C SER A 66 17.82 -10.72 -11.94
N LEU A 67 16.51 -10.99 -12.06
CA LEU A 67 15.95 -11.74 -13.17
C LEU A 67 16.21 -11.06 -14.53
N ASN A 68 15.98 -9.75 -14.62
CA ASN A 68 16.26 -8.98 -15.83
C ASN A 68 17.75 -9.05 -16.21
N MET A 69 18.65 -9.01 -15.22
CA MET A 69 20.07 -9.20 -15.46
C MET A 69 20.40 -10.62 -15.95
N ALA A 70 19.76 -11.66 -15.41
CA ALA A 70 19.94 -13.02 -15.88
C ALA A 70 19.48 -13.20 -17.34
N VAL A 71 18.33 -12.61 -17.71
CA VAL A 71 17.83 -12.58 -19.10
C VAL A 71 18.84 -11.91 -20.03
N LYS A 72 19.33 -10.72 -19.68
CA LYS A 72 20.36 -10.02 -20.47
C LYS A 72 21.65 -10.84 -20.64
N ARG A 73 22.10 -11.51 -19.57
CA ARG A 73 23.30 -12.38 -19.64
C ARG A 73 23.08 -13.58 -20.56
N ARG A 74 21.90 -14.18 -20.55
CA ARG A 74 21.53 -15.28 -21.46
C ARG A 74 21.45 -14.79 -22.90
N GLU A 75 20.90 -13.60 -23.16
CA GLU A 75 20.88 -13.00 -24.49
C GLU A 75 22.28 -12.72 -25.04
N GLN A 76 23.17 -12.18 -24.20
CA GLN A 76 24.57 -11.99 -24.57
C GLN A 76 25.25 -13.33 -24.94
N ALA A 77 25.10 -14.36 -24.08
CA ALA A 77 25.64 -15.69 -24.35
C ALA A 77 25.10 -16.30 -25.65
N LEU A 78 23.81 -16.06 -25.97
CA LEU A 78 23.20 -16.48 -27.24
C LEU A 78 23.84 -15.79 -28.45
N GLN A 79 24.12 -14.49 -28.36
CA GLN A 79 24.78 -13.75 -29.43
C GLN A 79 26.20 -14.28 -29.68
N ASP A 80 26.95 -14.51 -28.61
CA ASP A 80 28.31 -15.08 -28.70
C ASP A 80 28.30 -16.50 -29.26
N TYR A 81 27.36 -17.35 -28.81
CA TYR A 81 27.14 -18.69 -29.36
C TYR A 81 26.85 -18.65 -30.86
N ARG A 82 25.88 -17.82 -31.30
CA ARG A 82 25.52 -17.67 -32.72
C ARG A 82 26.70 -17.22 -33.58
N ARG A 83 27.51 -16.29 -33.08
CA ARG A 83 28.70 -15.79 -33.81
C ARG A 83 29.71 -16.91 -34.05
N LEU A 84 30.01 -17.72 -33.03
CA LEU A 84 30.97 -18.83 -33.16
C LEU A 84 30.38 -20.01 -33.94
N GLN A 85 29.08 -20.28 -33.80
CA GLN A 85 28.37 -21.28 -34.58
C GLN A 85 28.45 -20.96 -36.08
N ALA A 86 28.19 -19.72 -36.48
CA ALA A 86 28.34 -19.28 -37.87
C ALA A 86 29.80 -19.40 -38.38
N LYS A 87 30.80 -19.21 -37.50
CA LYS A 87 32.22 -19.44 -37.84
C LYS A 87 32.50 -20.92 -38.13
N VAL A 88 31.91 -21.84 -37.36
CA VAL A 88 32.01 -23.29 -37.59
C VAL A 88 31.35 -23.67 -38.91
N GLU A 89 30.10 -23.27 -39.13
CA GLU A 89 29.35 -23.53 -40.37
C GLU A 89 30.11 -23.06 -41.61
N LYS A 90 30.68 -21.85 -41.55
CA LYS A 90 31.52 -21.30 -42.62
C LYS A 90 32.75 -22.16 -42.98
N TYR A 91 33.31 -22.92 -42.02
CA TYR A 91 34.42 -23.85 -42.31
C TYR A 91 33.94 -25.24 -42.71
N GLU A 92 32.74 -25.64 -42.30
CA GLU A 92 32.11 -26.91 -42.72
C GLU A 92 31.68 -26.90 -44.19
N GLU A 93 31.25 -25.74 -44.71
CA GLU A 93 30.89 -25.55 -46.12
C GLU A 93 32.09 -25.53 -47.08
N LYS A 94 33.31 -25.37 -46.56
CA LYS A 94 34.53 -25.30 -47.38
C LYS A 94 35.03 -26.70 -47.75
N GLU A 95 35.80 -26.78 -48.84
CA GLU A 95 36.47 -28.01 -49.22
C GLU A 95 37.35 -28.56 -48.10
N LYS A 96 37.29 -29.88 -47.89
CA LYS A 96 37.94 -30.62 -46.80
C LYS A 96 39.44 -30.81 -47.03
N THR A 97 40.15 -29.70 -47.16
CA THR A 97 41.62 -29.67 -47.21
C THR A 97 42.20 -29.72 -45.80
N GLY A 98 43.44 -30.20 -45.65
CA GLY A 98 44.12 -30.27 -44.35
C GLY A 98 44.07 -28.97 -43.53
N PRO A 99 44.42 -27.80 -44.11
CA PRO A 99 44.33 -26.51 -43.41
C PRO A 99 42.91 -26.11 -43.00
N VAL A 100 41.88 -26.45 -43.78
CA VAL A 100 40.48 -26.17 -43.44
C VAL A 100 40.02 -27.06 -42.28
N LEU A 101 40.39 -28.34 -42.29
CA LEU A 101 40.06 -29.27 -41.20
C LEU A 101 40.68 -28.83 -39.86
N ALA A 102 41.92 -28.34 -39.87
CA ALA A 102 42.56 -27.80 -38.67
C ALA A 102 41.81 -26.57 -38.11
N LYS A 103 41.42 -25.62 -38.99
CA LYS A 103 40.63 -24.44 -38.60
C LYS A 103 39.23 -24.79 -38.12
N LEU A 104 38.59 -25.77 -38.73
CA LEU A 104 37.30 -26.29 -38.30
C LEU A 104 37.39 -26.88 -36.88
N HIS A 105 38.41 -27.70 -36.63
CA HIS A 105 38.64 -28.27 -35.30
C HIS A 105 38.82 -27.16 -34.25
N GLN A 106 39.70 -26.19 -34.51
CA GLN A 106 39.90 -25.04 -33.62
C GLN A 106 38.61 -24.26 -33.36
N ALA A 107 37.82 -23.96 -34.40
CA ALA A 107 36.55 -23.26 -34.26
C ALA A 107 35.53 -24.04 -33.41
N ARG A 108 35.53 -25.39 -33.50
CA ARG A 108 34.70 -26.25 -32.65
C ARG A 108 35.15 -26.27 -31.19
N GLU A 109 36.46 -26.29 -30.93
CA GLU A 109 36.99 -26.16 -29.57
C GLU A 109 36.66 -24.80 -28.94
N GLU A 110 36.74 -23.72 -29.71
CA GLU A 110 36.32 -22.38 -29.26
C GLU A 110 34.82 -22.28 -28.98
N LEU A 111 33.98 -22.94 -29.80
CA LEU A 111 32.52 -22.93 -29.66
C LEU A 111 32.04 -23.70 -28.42
N ARG A 112 32.68 -24.83 -28.09
CA ARG A 112 32.23 -25.74 -27.04
C ARG A 112 31.91 -25.05 -25.70
N PRO A 113 32.85 -24.31 -25.06
CA PRO A 113 32.57 -23.67 -23.77
C PRO A 113 31.49 -22.58 -23.86
N VAL A 114 31.39 -21.87 -24.98
CA VAL A 114 30.37 -20.83 -25.19
C VAL A 114 28.97 -21.42 -25.34
N ARG A 115 28.87 -22.56 -26.04
CA ARG A 115 27.63 -23.32 -26.16
C ARG A 115 27.18 -23.83 -24.78
N GLU A 116 28.08 -24.45 -24.03
CA GLU A 116 27.79 -24.96 -22.68
C GLU A 116 27.30 -23.84 -21.75
N ASP A 117 27.95 -22.67 -21.79
CA ASP A 117 27.55 -21.50 -20.99
C ASP A 117 26.17 -20.96 -21.37
N PHE A 118 25.88 -20.81 -22.66
CA PHE A 118 24.56 -20.40 -23.13
C PHE A 118 23.48 -21.41 -22.70
N GLU A 119 23.71 -22.70 -22.94
CA GLU A 119 22.76 -23.75 -22.62
C GLU A 119 22.48 -23.83 -21.12
N ALA A 120 23.49 -23.66 -20.27
CA ALA A 120 23.34 -23.61 -18.82
C ALA A 120 22.44 -22.43 -18.39
N LYS A 121 22.75 -21.21 -18.84
CA LYS A 121 21.93 -20.01 -18.55
C LYS A 121 20.51 -20.15 -19.09
N ASN A 122 20.34 -20.73 -20.28
CA ASN A 122 19.05 -20.94 -20.91
C ASN A 122 18.19 -21.93 -20.13
N ARG A 123 18.76 -23.08 -19.73
CA ARG A 123 18.05 -24.06 -18.89
C ARG A 123 17.62 -23.45 -17.56
N GLN A 124 18.53 -22.75 -16.88
CA GLN A 124 18.22 -22.08 -15.62
C GLN A 124 17.04 -21.12 -15.75
N LEU A 125 17.01 -20.27 -16.77
CA LEU A 125 15.89 -19.34 -16.97
C LEU A 125 14.58 -20.06 -17.31
N LEU A 126 14.63 -21.13 -18.10
CA LEU A 126 13.44 -21.93 -18.43
C LEU A 126 12.83 -22.62 -17.20
N GLU A 127 13.66 -22.97 -16.21
CA GLU A 127 13.20 -23.57 -14.95
C GLU A 127 12.71 -22.51 -13.95
N GLU A 128 13.47 -21.43 -13.78
CA GLU A 128 13.22 -20.45 -12.71
C GLU A 128 12.12 -19.44 -13.06
N MET A 129 12.00 -19.01 -14.32
CA MET A 129 10.99 -18.01 -14.71
C MET A 129 9.54 -18.49 -14.45
N PRO A 130 9.14 -19.71 -14.83
CA PRO A 130 7.80 -20.21 -14.52
C PRO A 130 7.56 -20.36 -13.02
N ARG A 131 8.57 -20.82 -12.25
CA ARG A 131 8.48 -20.95 -10.79
C ARG A 131 8.27 -19.59 -10.12
N PHE A 132 9.06 -18.60 -10.51
CA PHE A 132 8.91 -17.23 -10.01
C PHE A 132 7.56 -16.62 -10.41
N TYR A 133 7.09 -16.88 -11.62
CA TYR A 133 5.75 -16.43 -12.02
C TYR A 133 4.68 -17.10 -11.15
N GLY A 134 4.78 -18.40 -10.89
CA GLY A 134 3.87 -19.13 -9.99
C GLY A 134 3.84 -18.58 -8.58
N SER A 135 5.01 -18.26 -8.00
CA SER A 135 5.13 -17.76 -6.63
C SER A 135 4.44 -16.41 -6.41
N ARG A 136 4.04 -15.69 -7.46
CA ARG A 136 3.22 -14.47 -7.33
C ARG A 136 2.01 -14.72 -6.43
N LEU A 137 1.36 -15.88 -6.53
CA LEU A 137 0.17 -16.18 -5.73
C LEU A 137 0.51 -16.25 -4.24
N ASP A 138 1.67 -16.81 -3.89
CA ASP A 138 2.16 -16.92 -2.51
C ASP A 138 2.41 -15.56 -1.85
N TYR A 139 2.61 -14.50 -2.65
CA TYR A 139 2.71 -13.12 -2.15
C TYR A 139 1.38 -12.39 -2.20
N PHE A 140 0.70 -12.41 -3.35
CA PHE A 140 -0.49 -11.59 -3.58
C PHE A 140 -1.70 -12.08 -2.79
N GLN A 141 -1.93 -13.40 -2.71
CA GLN A 141 -3.10 -13.94 -2.03
C GLN A 141 -3.11 -13.59 -0.53
N PRO A 142 -2.09 -13.95 0.28
CA PRO A 142 -2.10 -13.61 1.70
C PRO A 142 -2.04 -12.10 1.95
N SER A 143 -1.39 -11.33 1.07
CA SER A 143 -1.38 -9.85 1.17
C SER A 143 -2.78 -9.27 0.98
N PHE A 144 -3.52 -9.77 -0.01
CA PHE A 144 -4.88 -9.29 -0.29
C PHE A 144 -5.85 -9.70 0.81
N GLU A 145 -5.78 -10.96 1.28
CA GLU A 145 -6.58 -11.43 2.41
C GLU A 145 -6.29 -10.61 3.67
N SER A 146 -5.02 -10.34 3.97
CA SER A 146 -4.62 -9.54 5.13
C SER A 146 -5.12 -8.10 5.03
N LEU A 147 -5.07 -7.50 3.83
CA LEU A 147 -5.61 -6.16 3.60
C LEU A 147 -7.11 -6.11 3.90
N ILE A 148 -7.89 -7.05 3.38
CA ILE A 148 -9.34 -7.11 3.63
C ILE A 148 -9.60 -7.28 5.12
N ARG A 149 -8.91 -8.20 5.80
CA ARG A 149 -9.06 -8.43 7.23
C ARG A 149 -8.76 -7.17 8.04
N ALA A 150 -7.67 -6.46 7.73
CA ALA A 150 -7.31 -5.21 8.40
C ALA A 150 -8.39 -4.14 8.23
N GLN A 151 -9.01 -4.03 7.05
CA GLN A 151 -10.13 -3.10 6.83
C GLN A 151 -11.38 -3.52 7.63
N VAL A 152 -11.75 -4.80 7.61
CA VAL A 152 -12.91 -5.32 8.36
C VAL A 152 -12.74 -5.05 9.86
N VAL A 153 -11.58 -5.36 10.42
CA VAL A 153 -11.28 -5.08 11.83
C VAL A 153 -11.41 -3.58 12.13
N TYR A 154 -10.76 -2.73 11.34
CA TYR A 154 -10.82 -1.28 11.54
C TYR A 154 -12.26 -0.74 11.51
N TYR A 155 -13.03 -1.04 10.47
CA TYR A 155 -14.39 -0.53 10.35
C TYR A 155 -15.36 -1.12 11.39
N SER A 156 -15.13 -2.35 11.83
CA SER A 156 -15.91 -2.94 12.93
C SER A 156 -15.66 -2.19 14.24
N GLU A 157 -14.40 -1.86 14.54
CA GLU A 157 -14.06 -1.06 15.73
C GLU A 157 -14.56 0.39 15.62
N MET A 158 -14.52 0.98 14.42
CA MET A 158 -15.11 2.30 14.16
C MET A 158 -16.60 2.32 14.46
N HIS A 159 -17.32 1.30 13.98
CA HIS A 159 -18.75 1.18 14.20
C HIS A 159 -19.08 1.08 15.70
N LYS A 160 -18.32 0.30 16.46
CA LYS A 160 -18.47 0.21 17.93
C LYS A 160 -18.20 1.55 18.61
N ILE A 161 -17.09 2.21 18.28
CA ILE A 161 -16.72 3.50 18.88
C ILE A 161 -17.79 4.56 18.64
N PHE A 162 -18.31 4.66 17.41
CA PHE A 162 -19.37 5.62 17.11
C PHE A 162 -20.72 5.21 17.68
N GLY A 163 -21.02 3.91 17.79
CA GLY A 163 -22.20 3.42 18.49
C GLY A 163 -22.18 3.80 19.97
N ASP A 164 -21.05 3.57 20.66
CA ASP A 164 -20.84 3.95 22.05
C ASP A 164 -20.98 5.48 22.23
N LEU A 165 -20.36 6.26 21.33
CA LEU A 165 -20.45 7.72 21.37
C LEU A 165 -21.90 8.19 21.16
N SER A 166 -22.61 7.62 20.17
CA SER A 166 -24.00 7.96 19.91
C SER A 166 -24.85 7.70 21.15
N HIS A 167 -24.68 6.56 21.83
CA HIS A 167 -25.42 6.25 23.06
C HIS A 167 -25.06 7.20 24.21
N GLN A 168 -23.81 7.66 24.32
CA GLN A 168 -23.41 8.63 25.35
C GLN A 168 -24.02 10.02 25.11
N LEU A 169 -24.25 10.36 23.84
CA LEU A 169 -24.86 11.63 23.43
C LEU A 169 -26.40 11.56 23.38
N ASP A 170 -26.98 10.37 23.38
CA ASP A 170 -28.43 10.14 23.35
C ASP A 170 -29.04 10.39 24.73
N GLN A 171 -29.04 11.65 25.15
CA GLN A 171 -29.87 12.13 26.24
C GLN A 171 -31.23 12.54 25.66
N PRO A 172 -32.36 12.23 26.34
CA PRO A 172 -33.66 12.75 25.94
C PRO A 172 -33.68 14.27 26.14
N GLY A 173 -33.25 15.00 25.12
CA GLY A 173 -33.30 16.46 25.06
C GLY A 173 -34.66 16.98 24.61
N HIS A 174 -34.79 18.31 24.62
CA HIS A 174 -35.92 18.99 24.00
C HIS A 174 -36.07 18.60 22.52
N SER A 175 -37.32 18.50 22.06
CA SER A 175 -37.61 18.38 20.62
C SER A 175 -36.95 19.54 19.85
N ASP A 176 -36.65 19.33 18.56
CA ASP A 176 -36.08 20.41 17.73
C ASP A 176 -36.96 21.67 17.80
N GLU A 177 -38.28 21.52 17.81
CA GLU A 177 -39.24 22.62 17.96
C GLU A 177 -39.19 23.35 19.31
N GLN A 178 -38.88 22.64 20.40
CA GLN A 178 -38.69 23.26 21.71
C GLN A 178 -37.36 24.02 21.76
N ARG A 179 -36.29 23.44 21.20
CA ARG A 179 -34.99 24.12 21.11
C ARG A 179 -35.06 25.39 20.27
N GLU A 180 -35.78 25.36 19.16
CA GLU A 180 -35.99 26.53 18.30
C GLU A 180 -36.75 27.63 19.05
N ARG A 181 -37.83 27.28 19.76
CA ARG A 181 -38.59 28.24 20.58
C ARG A 181 -37.75 28.87 21.69
N GLU A 182 -36.98 28.06 22.42
CA GLU A 182 -36.09 28.55 23.48
C GLU A 182 -34.99 29.47 22.94
N ASN A 183 -34.41 29.13 21.78
CA ASN A 183 -33.39 29.96 21.14
C ASN A 183 -33.97 31.28 20.63
N GLU A 184 -35.14 31.28 19.98
CA GLU A 184 -35.77 32.51 19.51
C GLU A 184 -36.16 33.43 20.68
N ALA A 185 -36.63 32.85 21.80
CA ALA A 185 -36.92 33.60 23.02
C ALA A 185 -35.65 34.30 23.57
N LYS A 186 -34.53 33.56 23.71
CA LYS A 186 -33.24 34.11 24.14
C LYS A 186 -32.72 35.20 23.18
N LEU A 187 -32.86 34.99 21.87
CA LEU A 187 -32.49 35.98 20.86
C LEU A 187 -33.37 37.23 20.94
N SER A 188 -34.67 37.08 21.21
CA SER A 188 -35.58 38.20 21.42
C SER A 188 -35.21 39.02 22.65
N GLU A 189 -34.86 38.37 23.76
CA GLU A 189 -34.36 39.05 24.96
C GLU A 189 -33.08 39.84 24.67
N LEU A 190 -32.13 39.25 23.92
CA LEU A 190 -30.90 39.94 23.50
C LEU A 190 -31.19 41.14 22.58
N ARG A 191 -32.15 41.01 21.66
CA ARG A 191 -32.58 42.14 20.80
C ARG A 191 -33.20 43.26 21.64
N ALA A 192 -33.97 42.92 22.69
CA ALA A 192 -34.57 43.90 23.59
C ALA A 192 -33.55 44.64 24.48
N LEU A 193 -32.35 44.08 24.68
CA LEU A 193 -31.22 44.76 25.34
C LEU A 193 -30.50 45.77 24.44
N SER A 194 -30.82 45.79 23.14
CA SER A 194 -30.24 46.75 22.20
C SER A 194 -30.82 48.14 22.46
N ILE A 195 -30.09 48.96 23.23
CA ILE A 195 -30.30 50.40 23.33
C ILE A 195 -29.72 51.05 22.06
N VAL A 196 -30.30 50.75 20.91
CA VAL A 196 -30.33 51.77 19.85
C VAL A 196 -31.68 52.42 20.06
N ALA A 197 -31.66 53.65 20.58
CA ALA A 197 -32.84 54.49 20.57
C ALA A 197 -33.35 54.53 19.12
N ASP A 198 -34.60 54.15 18.91
CA ASP A 198 -35.32 54.65 17.75
C ASP A 198 -35.47 56.17 17.96
N ASP A 199 -34.44 56.92 17.57
CA ASP A 199 -34.41 58.35 17.22
C ASP A 199 -33.11 58.73 16.50
#